data_AF-A0A1I0QAZ4-F1
#
_entry.id   AF-A0A1I0QAZ4-F1
#
_cell.length_a   1.000
_cell.length_b   1.000
_cell.length_c   1.000
_cell.angle_alpha   90.00
_cell.angle_beta   90.00
_cell.angle_gamma   90.00
#
_symmetry.space_group_name_H-M   'P 1'
#
loop_
_entity.id
_entity.type
_entity.pdbx_description
1 polymer ?
#
loop_
_entity_poly.entity_id
_entity_poly.type
_entity_poly.pdbx_seq_one_letter_code
_entity_poly.pdbx_strand_id
1 'polypeptide(L)'
;MVEDRITDGKRIAELLSSEVTGHERSPYDELGVADANPDVEPTADGARAYDVEHGGERLARVFVQPDRVRLELYAGLDAARDAAEDAELRTRPVASEPPRVVVFVEYGAAAKRALDVLGDAAAARDD
;
A
#
# COMPACT_ATOMS: atom_id res chain seq x y z
N MET A 1 -12.11 9.82 25.25
CA MET A 1 -12.10 10.55 23.98
C MET A 1 -11.86 9.49 22.91
N VAL A 2 -12.83 9.25 22.04
CA VAL A 2 -12.67 8.30 20.92
C VAL A 2 -12.02 9.13 19.82
N GLU A 3 -10.69 9.12 19.78
CA GLU A 3 -9.94 10.01 18.89
C GLU A 3 -10.22 9.65 17.43
N ASP A 4 -10.63 10.67 16.66
CA ASP A 4 -10.84 10.78 15.20
C ASP A 4 -9.99 9.85 14.30
N ARG A 5 -10.21 8.54 14.39
CA ARG A 5 -9.51 7.56 13.57
C ARG A 5 -10.27 7.36 12.27
N ILE A 6 -9.73 7.91 11.18
CA ILE A 6 -10.19 7.62 9.83
C ILE A 6 -10.08 6.10 9.62
N THR A 7 -11.21 5.43 9.54
CA THR A 7 -11.35 3.98 9.27
C THR A 7 -12.07 3.70 7.96
N ASP A 8 -12.60 4.73 7.30
CA ASP A 8 -13.19 4.61 5.98
C ASP A 8 -12.10 4.22 4.96
N GLY A 9 -12.26 3.05 4.33
CA GLY A 9 -11.23 2.49 3.45
C GLY A 9 -10.97 3.35 2.21
N LYS A 10 -11.98 4.04 1.68
CA LYS A 10 -11.78 4.97 0.56
C LYS A 10 -10.92 6.14 0.99
N ARG A 11 -11.20 6.71 2.16
CA ARG A 11 -10.40 7.79 2.73
C ARG A 11 -8.98 7.37 3.05
N ILE A 12 -8.77 6.13 3.53
CA ILE A 12 -7.43 5.57 3.75
C ILE A 12 -6.68 5.45 2.42
N ALA A 13 -7.34 4.99 1.35
CA ALA A 13 -6.72 4.88 0.03
C ALA A 13 -6.34 6.24 -0.56
N GLU A 14 -7.18 7.26 -0.38
CA GLU A 14 -6.85 8.64 -0.78
C GLU A 14 -5.62 9.18 -0.04
N LEU A 15 -5.53 8.92 1.27
CA LEU A 15 -4.36 9.29 2.06
C LEU A 15 -3.11 8.57 1.57
N LEU A 16 -3.17 7.26 1.36
CA LEU A 16 -2.04 6.48 0.83
C LEU A 16 -1.64 6.97 -0.57
N SER A 17 -2.58 7.25 -1.46
CA SER A 17 -2.30 7.82 -2.77
C SER A 17 -1.56 9.16 -2.66
N SER A 18 -1.97 10.03 -1.74
CA SER A 18 -1.32 11.32 -1.51
C SER A 18 0.10 11.16 -0.96
N GLU A 19 0.31 10.18 -0.10
CA GLU A 19 1.65 9.85 0.41
C GLU A 19 2.52 9.35 -0.74
N VAL A 20 2.05 8.39 -1.56
CA VAL A 20 2.82 7.84 -2.70
C VAL A 20 3.28 8.91 -3.69
N THR A 21 2.44 9.90 -3.99
CA THR A 21 2.79 10.96 -4.96
C THR A 21 3.49 12.18 -4.34
N GLY A 22 3.73 12.16 -3.03
CA GLY A 22 4.06 13.36 -2.25
C GLY A 22 5.55 13.60 -1.98
N HIS A 23 6.44 12.70 -2.39
CA HIS A 23 7.84 12.70 -1.95
C HIS A 23 8.83 12.80 -3.12
N GLU A 24 9.89 13.60 -2.91
CA GLU A 24 10.93 13.90 -3.91
C GLU A 24 12.31 13.32 -3.51
N ARG A 25 12.33 12.32 -2.63
CA ARG A 25 13.55 11.71 -2.09
C ARG A 25 13.53 10.21 -2.30
N SER A 26 14.65 9.66 -2.77
CA SER A 26 14.85 8.21 -2.88
C SER A 26 14.64 7.48 -1.56
N PRO A 27 13.98 6.31 -1.57
CA PRO A 27 13.45 5.58 -2.74
C PRO A 27 12.05 6.04 -3.23
N TYR A 28 11.50 7.11 -2.66
CA TYR A 28 10.12 7.52 -2.93
C TYR A 28 9.94 8.37 -4.19
N ASP A 29 11.01 8.97 -4.75
CA ASP A 29 10.92 9.87 -5.90
C ASP A 29 10.55 9.18 -7.21
N GLU A 30 10.73 7.86 -7.28
CA GLU A 30 10.32 7.04 -8.42
C GLU A 30 9.00 6.30 -8.19
N LEU A 31 8.37 6.49 -7.02
CA LEU A 31 7.05 5.95 -6.75
C LEU A 31 5.96 6.74 -7.49
N GLY A 32 4.99 6.03 -8.04
CA GLY A 32 3.88 6.62 -8.77
C GLY A 32 2.57 5.88 -8.55
N VAL A 33 1.46 6.57 -8.82
CA VAL A 33 0.12 5.97 -8.87
C VAL A 33 -0.30 5.79 -10.33
N ALA A 34 -0.70 4.58 -10.69
CA ALA A 34 -1.16 4.21 -12.02
C ALA A 34 -2.54 3.54 -11.98
N ASP A 35 -3.21 3.49 -13.14
CA ASP A 35 -4.51 2.82 -13.33
C ASP A 35 -5.59 3.19 -12.28
N ALA A 36 -5.60 4.46 -11.85
CA ALA A 36 -6.48 4.90 -10.77
C ALA A 36 -7.96 4.92 -11.16
N ASN A 37 -8.80 4.41 -10.25
CA ASN A 37 -10.25 4.47 -10.28
C ASN A 37 -10.75 5.32 -9.10
N PRO A 38 -10.97 6.64 -9.28
CA PRO A 38 -11.42 7.54 -8.21
C PRO A 38 -12.87 7.25 -7.75
N ASP A 39 -13.66 6.62 -8.61
CA ASP A 39 -15.05 6.23 -8.36
C ASP A 39 -15.17 4.79 -7.86
N VAL A 40 -14.07 4.21 -7.34
CA VAL A 40 -14.08 2.87 -6.77
C VAL A 40 -15.04 2.80 -5.58
N GLU A 41 -15.95 1.83 -5.64
CA GLU A 41 -16.86 1.50 -4.55
C GLU A 41 -16.28 0.34 -3.72
N PRO A 42 -16.13 0.50 -2.39
CA PRO A 42 -15.57 -0.56 -1.54
C PRO A 42 -16.37 -1.85 -1.59
N THR A 43 -15.68 -3.00 -1.57
CA THR A 43 -16.30 -4.33 -1.46
C THR A 43 -15.66 -5.15 -0.35
N ALA A 44 -16.36 -6.16 0.16
CA ALA A 44 -15.82 -7.03 1.21
C ALA A 44 -14.51 -7.74 0.78
N ASP A 45 -14.42 -8.16 -0.48
CA ASP A 45 -13.23 -8.80 -1.04
C ASP A 45 -12.11 -7.81 -1.45
N GLY A 46 -12.43 -6.52 -1.44
CA GLY A 46 -11.57 -5.44 -1.89
C GLY A 46 -11.79 -5.11 -3.36
N ALA A 47 -12.18 -3.87 -3.66
CA ALA A 47 -12.25 -3.35 -5.01
C ALA A 47 -10.91 -2.70 -5.38
N ARG A 48 -10.35 -3.03 -6.55
CA ARG A 48 -9.08 -2.43 -6.99
C ARG A 48 -9.27 -0.93 -7.23
N ALA A 49 -8.49 -0.12 -6.52
CA ALA A 49 -8.51 1.33 -6.62
C ALA A 49 -7.45 1.84 -7.58
N TYR A 50 -6.19 1.43 -7.39
CA TYR A 50 -5.06 1.88 -8.21
C TYR A 50 -3.87 0.94 -8.02
N ASP A 51 -2.84 1.16 -8.82
CA ASP A 51 -1.55 0.51 -8.66
C ASP A 51 -0.49 1.48 -8.18
N VAL A 52 0.50 0.94 -7.49
CA VAL A 52 1.74 1.65 -7.17
C VAL A 52 2.84 1.10 -8.05
N GLU A 53 3.53 2.00 -8.73
CA GLU A 53 4.66 1.70 -9.60
C GLU A 53 5.95 2.27 -8.99
N HIS A 54 7.08 1.64 -9.28
CA HIS A 54 8.42 2.14 -9.01
C HIS A 54 9.21 2.09 -10.32
N GLY A 55 9.77 3.21 -10.78
CA GLY A 55 10.52 3.25 -12.05
C GLY A 55 9.68 2.87 -13.28
N GLY A 56 8.34 3.03 -13.22
CA GLY A 56 7.41 2.62 -14.28
C GLY A 56 7.05 1.13 -14.30
N GLU A 57 7.47 0.37 -13.29
CA GLU A 57 7.11 -1.04 -13.13
C GLU A 57 6.22 -1.25 -11.91
N ARG A 58 5.21 -2.09 -12.03
CA ARG A 58 4.25 -2.34 -10.94
C ARG A 58 4.95 -2.96 -9.72
N LEU A 59 4.92 -2.23 -8.62
CA LEU A 59 5.39 -2.68 -7.31
C LEU A 59 4.25 -3.31 -6.50
N ALA A 60 3.08 -2.66 -6.50
CA ALA A 60 1.94 -3.09 -5.68
C ALA A 60 0.58 -2.75 -6.31
N ARG A 61 -0.48 -3.35 -5.76
CA ARG A 61 -1.88 -3.03 -6.05
C ARG A 61 -2.62 -2.65 -4.78
N VAL A 62 -3.46 -1.64 -4.88
CA VAL A 62 -4.27 -1.15 -3.77
C VAL A 62 -5.73 -1.54 -3.97
N PHE A 63 -6.28 -2.24 -2.97
CA PHE A 63 -7.68 -2.65 -2.92
C PHE A 63 -8.38 -2.00 -1.74
N VAL A 64 -9.59 -1.52 -1.96
CA VAL A 64 -10.40 -0.82 -0.96
C VAL A 64 -11.50 -1.73 -0.44
N GLN A 65 -11.50 -1.91 0.87
CA GLN A 65 -12.57 -2.53 1.64
C GLN A 65 -13.31 -1.45 2.45
N PRO A 66 -14.51 -1.70 2.98
CA PRO A 66 -15.27 -0.66 3.68
C PRO A 66 -14.50 0.00 4.83
N ASP A 67 -13.72 -0.79 5.57
CA ASP A 67 -13.05 -0.39 6.82
C ASP A 67 -11.52 -0.31 6.72
N ARG A 68 -10.93 -0.57 5.55
CA ARG A 68 -9.47 -0.65 5.38
C ARG A 68 -9.03 -0.69 3.93
N VAL A 69 -7.73 -0.53 3.74
CA VAL A 69 -7.04 -0.84 2.49
C VAL A 69 -6.28 -2.16 2.61
N ARG A 70 -6.32 -2.95 1.54
CA ARG A 70 -5.46 -4.11 1.32
C ARG A 70 -4.45 -3.77 0.23
N LEU A 71 -3.18 -3.68 0.61
CA LEU A 71 -2.05 -3.52 -0.30
C LEU A 71 -1.48 -4.89 -0.65
N GLU A 72 -1.31 -5.19 -1.94
CA GLU A 72 -0.66 -6.40 -2.41
C GLU A 72 0.65 -6.03 -3.10
N LEU A 73 1.80 -6.38 -2.51
CA LEU A 73 3.12 -6.18 -3.09
C LEU A 73 3.57 -7.40 -3.88
N TYR A 74 4.25 -7.16 -5.00
CA TYR A 74 4.69 -8.18 -5.97
C TYR A 74 6.21 -8.20 -6.18
N ALA A 75 6.94 -7.23 -5.64
CA ALA A 75 8.41 -7.15 -5.64
C ALA A 75 8.91 -6.71 -4.26
N GLY A 76 10.20 -6.96 -3.96
CA GLY A 76 10.79 -6.65 -2.65
C GLY A 76 10.11 -7.38 -1.50
N LEU A 77 9.63 -8.62 -1.71
CA LEU A 77 8.66 -9.28 -0.83
C LEU A 77 9.15 -9.47 0.61
N ASP A 78 10.41 -9.88 0.80
CA ASP A 78 10.98 -10.07 2.14
C ASP A 78 11.11 -8.72 2.87
N ALA A 79 11.66 -7.70 2.22
CA ALA A 79 11.75 -6.35 2.77
C ALA A 79 10.38 -5.75 3.10
N ALA A 80 9.40 -5.91 2.20
CA ALA A 80 8.03 -5.46 2.41
C ALA A 80 7.38 -6.10 3.65
N ARG A 81 7.66 -7.40 3.84
CA ARG A 81 7.15 -8.15 4.98
C ARG A 81 7.80 -7.65 6.27
N ASP A 82 9.12 -7.59 6.31
CA ASP A 82 9.88 -7.16 7.49
C ASP A 82 9.49 -5.72 7.90
N ALA A 83 9.43 -4.80 6.94
CA ALA A 83 8.99 -3.43 7.16
C ALA A 83 7.55 -3.34 7.70
N ALA A 84 6.64 -4.20 7.21
CA ALA A 84 5.27 -4.23 7.70
C ALA A 84 5.18 -4.79 9.13
N GLU A 85 6.00 -5.80 9.48
CA GLU A 85 6.10 -6.34 10.83
C GLU A 85 6.66 -5.28 11.80
N ASP A 86 7.73 -4.58 11.42
CA ASP A 86 8.34 -3.51 12.21
C ASP A 86 7.41 -2.30 12.40
N ALA A 87 6.59 -1.99 11.39
CA ALA A 87 5.60 -0.93 11.46
C ALA A 87 4.29 -1.34 12.16
N GLU A 88 4.22 -2.56 12.71
CA GLU A 88 3.06 -3.14 13.38
C GLU A 88 1.80 -3.20 12.49
N LEU A 89 2.00 -3.37 11.18
CA LEU A 89 0.92 -3.57 10.22
C LEU A 89 0.59 -5.06 10.10
N ARG A 90 -0.70 -5.40 10.01
CA ARG A 90 -1.08 -6.78 9.68
C ARG A 90 -0.56 -7.12 8.30
N THR A 91 0.33 -8.10 8.24
CA THR A 91 0.90 -8.62 7.00
C THR A 91 0.72 -10.13 6.89
N ARG A 92 0.68 -10.64 5.67
CA ARG A 92 0.63 -12.08 5.39
C ARG A 92 1.23 -12.39 4.01
N PRO A 93 2.22 -13.30 3.92
CA PRO A 93 2.68 -13.82 2.64
C PRO A 93 1.61 -14.73 2.00
N VAL A 94 1.49 -14.66 0.68
CA VAL A 94 0.57 -15.49 -0.11
C VAL A 94 1.39 -16.22 -1.17
N ALA A 95 1.50 -17.54 -1.01
CA ALA A 95 2.13 -18.44 -1.96
C ALA A 95 1.19 -18.76 -3.14
N SER A 96 0.77 -17.73 -3.87
CA SER A 96 0.09 -17.84 -5.16
C SER A 96 1.09 -17.68 -6.31
N GLU A 97 0.63 -17.85 -7.55
CA GLU A 97 1.39 -17.46 -8.75
C GLU A 97 0.72 -16.22 -9.36
N PRO A 98 1.37 -15.04 -9.38
CA PRO A 98 2.67 -14.74 -8.76
C PRO A 98 2.60 -14.68 -7.22
N PRO A 99 3.75 -14.87 -6.53
CA PRO A 99 3.84 -14.70 -5.08
C PRO A 99 3.62 -13.24 -4.71
N ARG A 100 3.06 -12.99 -3.53
CA ARG A 100 2.78 -11.62 -3.06
C ARG A 100 2.78 -11.53 -1.54
N VAL A 101 3.05 -10.34 -1.03
CA VAL A 101 2.87 -9.98 0.38
C VAL A 101 1.65 -9.07 0.48
N VAL A 102 0.75 -9.41 1.40
CA VAL A 102 -0.47 -8.63 1.63
C VAL A 102 -0.33 -7.85 2.93
N VAL A 103 -0.48 -6.54 2.87
CA VAL A 103 -0.44 -5.63 4.02
C VAL A 103 -1.79 -4.94 4.18
N PHE A 104 -2.29 -4.84 5.41
CA PHE A 104 -3.55 -4.18 5.74
C PHE A 104 -3.33 -2.83 6.40
N VAL A 105 -3.99 -1.80 5.88
CA VAL A 105 -3.97 -0.44 6.41
C VAL A 105 -5.37 -0.13 6.96
N GLU A 106 -5.52 -0.26 8.27
CA GLU A 106 -6.82 -0.21 8.96
C GLU A 106 -7.21 1.19 9.44
N TYR A 107 -6.33 2.18 9.26
CA TYR A 107 -6.59 3.55 9.69
C TYR A 107 -5.72 4.58 8.96
N GLY A 108 -6.19 5.82 8.87
CA GLY A 108 -5.55 6.87 8.08
C GLY A 108 -4.09 7.15 8.45
N ALA A 109 -3.74 7.16 9.75
CA ALA A 109 -2.36 7.37 10.18
C ALA A 109 -1.41 6.21 9.80
N ALA A 110 -1.93 5.01 9.51
CA ALA A 110 -1.13 3.90 9.00
C ALA A 110 -0.74 4.06 7.52
N ALA A 111 -1.31 5.02 6.79
CA ALA A 111 -0.92 5.27 5.39
C ALA A 111 0.58 5.61 5.25
N LYS A 112 1.14 6.36 6.21
CA LYS A 112 2.58 6.67 6.25
C LYS A 112 3.44 5.43 6.45
N ARG A 113 3.02 4.56 7.37
CA ARG A 113 3.69 3.28 7.60
C ARG A 113 3.64 2.39 6.35
N ALA A 114 2.53 2.42 5.63
CA ALA A 114 2.39 1.70 4.37
C ALA A 114 3.27 2.30 3.25
N LEU A 115 3.52 3.61 3.27
CA LEU A 115 4.51 4.23 2.39
C LEU A 115 5.92 3.74 2.72
N ASP A 116 6.31 3.67 4.00
CA ASP A 116 7.62 3.16 4.40
C ASP A 116 7.82 1.72 3.87
N VAL A 117 6.79 0.87 3.98
CA VAL A 117 6.79 -0.49 3.40
C VAL A 117 7.00 -0.48 1.88
N LEU A 118 6.36 0.43 1.16
CA LEU A 118 6.54 0.58 -0.29
C LEU A 118 7.97 1.05 -0.62
N GLY A 119 8.54 1.95 0.17
CA GLY A 119 9.91 2.42 0.02
C GLY A 119 10.94 1.31 0.21
N ASP A 120 10.80 0.51 1.27
CA ASP A 120 11.72 -0.62 1.53
C ASP A 120 11.60 -1.72 0.45
N ALA A 121 10.36 -1.98 -0.01
CA ALA A 121 10.13 -2.92 -1.10
C ALA A 121 10.72 -2.44 -2.44
N ALA A 122 10.63 -1.12 -2.70
CA ALA A 122 11.24 -0.50 -3.87
C ALA A 122 12.77 -0.57 -3.81
N ALA A 123 13.37 -0.15 -2.69
CA ALA A 123 14.82 -0.20 -2.51
C ALA A 123 15.39 -1.62 -2.66
N ALA A 124 14.70 -2.63 -2.12
CA ALA A 124 15.12 -4.03 -2.24
C ALA A 124 14.89 -4.65 -3.64
N ARG A 125 14.12 -4.01 -4.51
CA ARG A 125 13.93 -4.45 -5.90
C ARG A 125 15.13 -4.09 -6.77
N ASP A 126 15.80 -2.97 -6.48
CA ASP A 126 16.93 -2.46 -7.26
C ASP A 126 18.29 -2.99 -6.82
N ASP A 127 18.36 -3.75 -5.71
CA ASP A 127 19.55 -4.44 -5.20
C ASP A 127 19.78 -5.80 -5.91
#